data_AF-A0A3D1ZJZ4-F1
#
_entry.id   AF-A0A3D1ZJZ4-F1
#
_cell.length_a   1.000
_cell.length_b   1.000
_cell.length_c   1.000
_cell.angle_alpha   90.00
_cell.angle_beta   90.00
_cell.angle_gamma   90.00
#
_symmetry.space_group_name_H-M   'P 1'
#
loop_
_entity.id
_entity.type
_entity.pdbx_description
1 polymer ?
#
loop_
_entity_poly.entity_id
_entity_poly.type
_entity_poly.pdbx_seq_one_letter_code
_entity_poly.pdbx_strand_id
1 'polypeptide(L)' 'NSGCMACHTSGAAGAPMFRDAGAWSTRLAKGVDMLYSNAINGIGAMPAKGLCPTCSDEEIEIAVDYMLEGI' A
#
# COMPACT_ATOMS: atom_id res chain seq x y z
N ASN A 1 10.64 -1.92 -4.80
CA ASN A 1 9.29 -1.33 -4.87
C ASN A 1 9.38 0.20 -4.98
N SER A 2 9.69 0.73 -6.16
CA SER A 2 9.79 2.18 -6.40
C SER A 2 8.42 2.87 -6.56
N GLY A 3 7.40 2.13 -7.00
CA GLY A 3 6.05 2.65 -7.25
C GLY A 3 5.32 3.08 -5.98
N CYS A 4 5.22 2.20 -4.97
CA CYS A 4 4.55 2.54 -3.71
C CYS A 4 5.24 3.72 -3.00
N MET A 5 6.57 3.76 -3.03
CA MET A 5 7.34 4.79 -2.33
C MET A 5 7.19 6.20 -2.93
N ALA A 6 6.66 6.32 -4.16
CA ALA A 6 6.37 7.62 -4.77
C ALA A 6 5.39 8.46 -3.94
N CYS A 7 4.44 7.81 -3.26
CA CYS A 7 3.45 8.49 -2.41
C CYS A 7 3.63 8.17 -0.93
N HIS A 8 3.99 6.93 -0.60
CA HIS A 8 4.04 6.47 0.79
C HIS A 8 5.27 6.96 1.57
N THR A 9 6.27 7.58 0.93
CA THR A 9 7.39 8.22 1.67
C THR A 9 7.00 9.56 2.30
N SER A 10 6.21 10.36 1.60
CA SER A 10 5.85 11.73 1.99
C SER A 10 4.41 11.87 2.48
N GLY A 11 3.58 10.84 2.29
CA GLY A 11 2.14 10.92 2.52
C GLY A 11 1.39 11.69 1.45
N ALA A 12 1.95 11.73 0.22
CA ALA A 12 1.36 12.46 -0.89
C ALA A 12 -0.11 12.05 -1.12
N ALA A 13 -0.96 13.03 -1.39
CA ALA A 13 -2.40 12.85 -1.57
C ALA A 13 -3.11 12.13 -0.40
N GLY A 14 -2.55 12.16 0.80
CA GLY A 14 -3.10 11.49 1.99
C GLY A 14 -2.75 10.00 2.08
N ALA A 15 -1.74 9.53 1.34
CA ALA A 15 -1.23 8.17 1.47
C ALA A 15 -0.72 7.90 2.91
N PRO A 16 -0.97 6.70 3.48
CA PRO A 16 -0.36 6.33 4.75
C PRO A 16 1.16 6.29 4.62
N MET A 17 1.89 6.99 5.49
CA MET A 17 3.34 7.05 5.39
C MET A 17 3.97 5.69 5.75
N PHE A 18 5.02 5.29 5.03
CA PHE A 18 5.78 4.09 5.32
C PHE A 18 6.31 4.14 6.77
N ARG A 19 6.13 3.05 7.51
CA ARG A 19 6.49 2.92 8.94
C ARG A 19 5.73 3.83 9.91
N ASP A 20 4.63 4.46 9.49
CA ASP A 20 3.69 5.09 10.42
C ASP A 20 2.77 4.02 11.04
N ALA A 21 3.20 3.45 12.17
CA ALA A 21 2.47 2.39 12.87
C ALA A 21 1.02 2.78 13.19
N GLY A 22 0.76 4.05 13.52
CA GLY A 22 -0.59 4.54 13.82
C GLY A 22 -1.50 4.54 12.60
N ALA A 23 -1.00 5.05 11.47
CA ALA A 23 -1.75 5.07 10.21
C ALA A 23 -2.04 3.65 9.69
N TRP A 24 -1.08 2.74 9.83
CA TRP A 24 -1.21 1.37 9.35
C TRP A 24 -2.03 0.47 10.28
N SER A 25 -1.92 0.61 11.61
CA SER A 25 -2.74 -0.18 12.57
C SER A 25 -4.23 -0.01 12.32
N THR A 26 -4.69 1.23 12.09
CA THR A 26 -6.10 1.53 11.80
C THR A 26 -6.58 0.89 10.49
N ARG A 27 -5.69 0.75 9.52
CA ARG A 27 -5.97 0.13 8.22
C ARG A 27 -5.96 -1.39 8.32
N LEU A 28 -4.96 -1.95 9.01
CA LEU A 28 -4.82 -3.37 9.25
C LEU A 28 -5.98 -3.93 10.07
N ALA A 29 -6.59 -3.14 10.96
CA ALA A 29 -7.82 -3.50 11.66
C ALA A 29 -9.01 -3.82 10.73
N LYS A 30 -8.96 -3.41 9.46
CA LYS A 30 -9.96 -3.76 8.44
C LYS A 30 -9.68 -5.09 7.73
N GLY A 31 -8.57 -5.75 8.06
CA GLY A 31 -8.11 -6.99 7.44
C GLY A 31 -7.06 -6.77 6.34
N VAL A 32 -6.09 -7.68 6.26
CA VAL A 32 -4.99 -7.59 5.28
C VAL A 32 -5.48 -7.79 3.84
N ASP A 33 -6.47 -8.66 3.62
CA ASP A 33 -7.09 -8.89 2.31
C ASP A 33 -7.67 -7.60 1.69
N MET A 34 -8.19 -6.71 2.54
CA MET A 34 -8.69 -5.41 2.10
C MET A 34 -7.55 -4.50 1.65
N LEU A 35 -6.36 -4.59 2.27
CA LEU A 35 -5.19 -3.84 1.85
C LEU A 35 -4.66 -4.33 0.50
N TYR A 36 -4.59 -5.65 0.32
CA TYR A 36 -4.25 -6.27 -0.96
C TYR A 36 -5.21 -5.86 -2.06
N SER A 37 -6.52 -6.02 -1.82
CA SER A 37 -7.55 -5.65 -2.79
C SER A 37 -7.49 -4.17 -3.19
N ASN A 38 -7.30 -3.26 -2.22
CA ASN A 38 -7.14 -1.84 -2.51
C ASN A 38 -5.84 -1.53 -3.26
N ALA A 39 -4.75 -2.24 -2.97
CA ALA A 39 -3.49 -2.04 -3.67
C ALA A 39 -3.54 -2.55 -5.12
N ILE A 40 -4.19 -3.69 -5.35
CA ILE A 40 -4.38 -4.29 -6.68
C ILE A 40 -5.34 -3.44 -7.52
N ASN A 41 -6.51 -3.10 -6.97
CA ASN A 41 -7.59 -2.43 -7.72
C ASN A 41 -7.49 -0.90 -7.72
N GLY A 42 -6.74 -0.32 -6.79
CA GLY A 42 -6.68 1.11 -6.55
C GLY A 42 -7.82 1.61 -5.65
N ILE A 43 -7.60 2.75 -4.99
CA ILE A 43 -8.59 3.39 -4.11
C ILE A 43 -8.35 4.91 -4.05
N GLY A 44 -9.36 5.69 -4.44
CA GLY A 44 -9.26 7.15 -4.42
C GLY A 44 -8.09 7.66 -5.27
N ALA A 45 -7.10 8.30 -4.62
CA ALA A 45 -5.89 8.81 -5.27
C ALA A 45 -4.79 7.75 -5.47
N MET A 46 -4.93 6.55 -4.88
CA MET A 46 -4.00 5.45 -5.07
C MET A 46 -4.36 4.69 -6.36
N PRO A 47 -3.50 4.71 -7.40
CA PRO A 47 -3.78 3.99 -8.64
C PRO A 47 -3.69 2.48 -8.45
N ALA A 48 -4.40 1.73 -9.29
CA ALA A 48 -4.31 0.27 -9.36
C ALA A 48 -2.85 -0.18 -9.50
N LYS A 49 -2.50 -1.25 -8.77
CA LYS A 49 -1.16 -1.83 -8.71
C LYS A 49 -0.05 -0.87 -8.28
N GLY A 50 -0.36 0.25 -7.61
CA GLY A 50 0.63 1.13 -6.99
C GLY A 50 1.70 1.66 -7.96
N LEU A 51 1.29 2.05 -9.18
CA LEU A 51 2.17 2.48 -10.29
C LEU A 51 3.01 1.36 -10.92
N CYS A 52 2.72 0.09 -10.66
CA CYS A 52 3.31 -1.05 -11.34
C CYS A 52 2.27 -1.80 -12.21
N PRO A 53 1.94 -1.29 -13.40
CA PRO A 53 0.91 -1.89 -14.24
C PRO A 53 1.26 -3.30 -14.76
N THR A 54 2.55 -3.66 -14.76
CA THR A 54 3.05 -4.97 -15.20
C THR A 54 3.22 -5.96 -14.06
N CYS A 55 3.07 -5.55 -12.79
CA CYS A 55 3.22 -6.44 -11.65
C CYS A 55 2.07 -7.45 -11.61
N SER A 56 2.37 -8.69 -11.23
CA SER A 56 1.34 -9.67 -10.85
C SER A 56 0.65 -9.26 -9.55
N ASP A 57 -0.49 -9.85 -9.26
CA ASP A 57 -1.20 -9.53 -8.02
C ASP A 57 -0.41 -10.03 -6.80
N GLU A 58 0.28 -11.18 -6.91
CA GLU A 58 1.19 -11.68 -5.86
C GLU A 58 2.36 -10.72 -5.60
N GLU A 59 2.93 -10.09 -6.64
CA GLU A 59 3.99 -9.08 -6.47
C GLU A 59 3.48 -7.84 -5.72
N ILE A 60 2.20 -7.49 -5.91
CA ILE A 60 1.55 -6.40 -5.17
C ILE A 60 1.31 -6.81 -3.71
N GLU A 61 0.88 -8.04 -3.44
CA GLU A 61 0.71 -8.55 -2.07
C GLU A 61 2.03 -8.52 -1.29
N ILE A 62 3.12 -9.02 -1.88
CA ILE A 62 4.47 -8.97 -1.29
C ILE A 62 4.90 -7.51 -1.03
N ALA A 63 4.58 -6.60 -1.95
CA ALA A 63 4.85 -5.18 -1.77
C ALA A 63 4.05 -4.58 -0.60
N VAL A 64 2.80 -4.97 -0.40
CA VAL A 64 1.98 -4.55 0.74
C VAL A 64 2.54 -5.13 2.04
N ASP A 65 2.95 -6.40 2.06
CA ASP A 65 3.59 -7.01 3.24
C ASP A 65 4.83 -6.24 3.65
N TYR A 66 5.68 -5.87 2.69
CA TYR A 66 6.84 -5.02 2.95
C TYR A 66 6.47 -3.65 3.54
N MET A 67 5.33 -3.05 3.13
CA MET A 67 4.83 -1.81 3.73
C MET A 67 4.37 -2.01 5.19
N LEU A 68 3.97 -3.23 5.54
CA LEU A 68 3.52 -3.63 6.87
C LEU A 68 4.64 -4.20 7.76
N GLU A 69 5.83 -4.45 7.23
CA GLU A 69 6.95 -4.96 8.02
C GLU A 69 7.43 -3.91 9.05
N GLY A 70 7.49 -4.32 10.32
CA GLY A 70 8.08 -3.53 11.41
C GLY A 70 7.19 -2.44 12.00
N ILE A 71 5.88 -2.55 11.81
CA ILE A 71 4.83 -1.75 12.49
C ILE A 71 4.02 -2.61 13.46
#